data_AF-A0A0N6ZMQ6-F1
#
_entry.id   AF-A0A0N6ZMQ6-F1
#
_cell.length_a   1.000
_cell.length_b   1.000
_cell.length_c   1.000
_cell.angle_alpha   90.00
_cell.angle_beta   90.00
_cell.angle_gamma   90.00
#
_symmetry.space_group_name_H-M   'P 1'
#
loop_
_entity.id
_entity.type
_entity.pdbx_description
1 polymer ?
#
loop_
_entity_poly.entity_id
_entity_poly.type
_entity_poly.pdbx_seq_one_letter_code
_entity_poly.pdbx_strand_id
1 'polypeptide(L)'
;MTKSSGERTTTTDADTEDLEAIIRSAAPTLLDEAFRAMLAERERARTAPPEPEPVLPRPDPGPGIFGYGGEVRWHCRHWCGWYHAERPDLDVIGPVVIPADGGPDDVSAAITRQAKGRHQARHDRVLAAVTEHYEQEHQEAESASHSGR
;
A
#
# COMPACT_ATOMS: atom_id res chain seq x y z
N MET A 1 -27.01 -29.02 35.33
CA MET A 1 -25.80 -28.21 35.61
C MET A 1 -24.59 -29.14 35.66
N THR A 2 -23.94 -29.38 34.52
CA THR A 2 -22.73 -30.21 34.42
C THR A 2 -21.52 -29.30 34.23
N LYS A 3 -20.62 -29.28 35.22
CA LYS A 3 -19.34 -28.57 35.15
C LYS A 3 -18.43 -29.36 34.23
N SER A 4 -18.15 -28.84 33.04
CA SER A 4 -17.07 -29.32 32.17
C SER A 4 -15.75 -28.84 32.77
N SER A 5 -14.95 -29.78 33.26
CA SER A 5 -13.62 -29.54 33.80
C SER A 5 -12.67 -29.44 32.61
N GLY A 6 -12.26 -28.23 32.25
CA GLY A 6 -11.26 -28.00 31.22
C GLY A 6 -9.90 -28.50 31.70
N GLU A 7 -9.37 -29.53 31.05
CA GLU A 7 -7.97 -29.93 31.15
C GLU A 7 -7.10 -28.76 30.69
N ARG A 8 -6.34 -28.19 31.64
CA ARG A 8 -5.33 -27.19 31.35
C ARG A 8 -4.04 -27.95 31.06
N THR A 9 -3.75 -28.18 29.79
CA THR A 9 -2.47 -28.75 29.35
C THR A 9 -1.36 -27.77 29.72
N THR A 10 -0.56 -28.12 30.73
CA THR A 10 0.65 -27.37 31.09
C THR A 10 1.74 -27.78 30.13
N THR A 11 2.10 -26.90 29.20
CA THR A 11 3.32 -27.02 28.38
C THR A 11 4.51 -27.16 29.31
N THR A 12 5.29 -28.22 29.14
CA THR A 12 6.46 -28.48 29.98
C THR A 12 7.70 -27.80 29.40
N ASP A 13 8.69 -27.51 30.24
CA ASP A 13 9.93 -26.86 29.80
C ASP A 13 10.62 -27.63 28.66
N ALA A 14 10.50 -28.98 28.66
CA ALA A 14 10.98 -29.87 27.60
C ALA A 14 10.29 -29.63 26.24
N ASP A 15 8.99 -29.34 26.22
CA ASP A 15 8.26 -29.03 24.98
C ASP A 15 8.75 -27.71 24.35
N THR A 16 9.17 -26.76 25.19
CA THR A 16 9.76 -25.48 24.76
C THR A 16 11.19 -25.66 24.23
N GLU A 17 11.99 -26.53 24.86
CA GLU A 17 13.38 -26.80 24.45
C GLU A 17 13.45 -27.53 23.09
N ASP A 18 12.54 -28.47 22.87
CA ASP A 18 12.39 -29.14 21.56
C ASP A 18 11.92 -28.17 20.47
N LEU A 19 11.00 -27.25 20.78
CA LEU A 19 10.55 -26.22 19.85
C LEU A 19 11.69 -25.24 19.47
N GLU A 20 12.50 -24.82 20.44
CA GLU A 20 13.66 -23.97 20.19
C GLU A 20 14.72 -24.67 19.33
N ALA A 21 14.93 -25.99 19.52
CA ALA A 21 15.82 -26.78 18.69
C ALA A 21 15.32 -26.89 17.24
N ILE A 22 14.01 -27.05 17.04
CA ILE A 22 13.38 -27.05 15.71
C ILE A 22 13.51 -25.68 15.04
N ILE A 23 13.23 -24.59 15.75
CA ILE A 23 13.38 -23.22 15.22
C ILE A 23 14.84 -22.94 14.83
N ARG A 24 15.79 -23.32 15.68
CA ARG A 24 17.23 -23.10 15.44
C ARG A 24 17.74 -23.87 14.23
N SER A 25 17.22 -25.07 13.99
CA SER A 25 17.59 -25.90 12.82
C SER A 25 16.91 -25.44 11.53
N ALA A 26 15.69 -24.90 11.59
CA ALA A 26 14.95 -24.45 10.41
C ALA A 26 15.30 -23.01 9.95
N ALA A 27 15.71 -22.13 10.88
CA ALA A 27 15.95 -20.72 10.58
C ALA A 27 16.94 -20.45 9.42
N PRO A 28 18.09 -21.16 9.30
CA PRO A 28 19.02 -20.93 8.20
C PRO A 28 18.40 -21.27 6.83
N THR A 29 17.63 -22.36 6.75
CA THR A 29 17.01 -22.81 5.49
C THR A 29 15.88 -21.88 5.07
N LEU A 30 15.06 -21.42 6.01
CA LEU A 30 13.97 -20.47 5.75
C LEU A 30 14.50 -19.12 5.25
N LEU A 31 15.61 -18.63 5.82
CA LEU A 31 16.26 -17.39 5.39
C LEU A 31 16.83 -17.53 3.97
N ASP A 32 17.48 -18.65 3.66
CA ASP A 32 18.03 -18.92 2.33
C ASP A 32 16.94 -19.07 1.25
N GLU A 33 15.80 -19.66 1.59
CA GLU A 33 14.65 -19.78 0.68
C GLU A 33 13.98 -18.43 0.45
N ALA A 34 13.74 -17.64 1.51
CA ALA A 34 13.18 -16.30 1.40
C ALA A 34 14.10 -15.37 0.57
N PHE A 35 15.42 -15.47 0.78
CA PHE A 35 16.39 -14.69 0.02
C PHE A 35 16.42 -15.10 -1.47
N ARG A 36 16.36 -16.40 -1.77
CA ARG A 36 16.25 -16.91 -3.15
C ARG A 36 14.95 -16.45 -3.82
N ALA A 37 13.82 -16.51 -3.12
CA ALA A 37 12.53 -16.03 -3.62
C ALA A 37 12.57 -14.52 -3.93
N MET A 38 13.15 -13.72 -3.05
CA MET A 38 13.34 -12.29 -3.24
C MET A 38 14.22 -11.98 -4.47
N LEU A 39 15.33 -12.71 -4.65
CA LEU A 39 16.20 -12.53 -5.82
C LEU A 39 15.50 -12.92 -7.14
N ALA A 40 14.73 -14.01 -7.13
CA ALA A 40 13.95 -14.43 -8.29
C ALA A 40 12.85 -13.41 -8.65
N GLU A 41 12.19 -12.81 -7.66
CA GLU A 41 11.23 -11.71 -7.87
C GLU A 41 11.90 -10.49 -8.48
N ARG A 42 13.07 -10.11 -7.95
CA ARG A 42 13.84 -8.98 -8.47
C ARG A 42 14.21 -9.17 -9.94
N GLU A 43 14.61 -10.37 -10.35
CA GLU A 43 14.96 -10.64 -11.75
C GLU A 43 13.74 -10.66 -12.66
N ARG A 44 12.59 -11.18 -12.18
CA ARG A 44 11.31 -11.07 -12.89
C ARG A 44 10.90 -9.61 -13.08
N ALA A 45 11.02 -8.77 -12.05
CA ALA A 45 10.73 -7.35 -12.15
C ALA A 45 11.67 -6.60 -13.11
N ARG A 46 12.94 -7.00 -13.22
CA ARG A 46 13.90 -6.39 -14.15
C ARG A 46 13.62 -6.73 -15.62
N THR A 47 13.06 -7.90 -15.88
CA THR A 47 12.78 -8.40 -17.23
C THR A 47 11.34 -8.15 -17.67
N ALA A 48 10.47 -7.72 -16.76
CA ALA A 48 9.12 -7.29 -17.07
C ALA A 48 9.13 -6.07 -18.01
N PRO A 49 8.17 -5.99 -18.95
CA PRO A 49 7.95 -4.76 -19.70
C PRO A 49 7.77 -3.57 -18.75
N PRO A 50 8.25 -2.38 -19.11
CA PRO A 50 8.00 -1.19 -18.30
C PRO A 50 6.48 -1.03 -18.14
N GLU A 51 6.05 -0.86 -16.89
CA GLU A 51 4.65 -0.55 -16.62
C GLU A 51 4.26 0.75 -17.35
N PRO A 52 3.02 0.83 -17.87
CA PRO A 52 2.55 2.08 -18.45
C PRO A 52 2.68 3.18 -17.39
N GLU A 53 3.11 4.36 -17.82
CA GLU A 53 3.22 5.49 -16.90
C GLU A 53 1.87 5.73 -16.21
N PRO A 54 1.88 5.95 -14.89
CA PRO A 54 0.65 6.26 -14.17
C PRO A 54 0.01 7.52 -14.75
N VAL A 55 -1.31 7.51 -14.84
CA VAL A 55 -2.11 8.65 -15.35
C VAL A 55 -1.81 9.91 -14.53
N LEU A 56 -1.72 9.76 -13.21
CA LEU A 56 -1.35 10.83 -12.31
C LEU A 56 0.17 10.99 -12.23
N PRO A 57 0.68 12.23 -12.26
CA PRO A 57 2.09 12.47 -12.02
C PRO A 57 2.47 12.01 -10.61
N ARG A 58 3.74 11.67 -10.42
CA ARG A 58 4.27 11.38 -9.09
C ARG A 58 4.03 12.59 -8.18
N PRO A 59 3.46 12.39 -6.99
CA PRO A 59 3.28 13.50 -6.07
C PRO A 59 4.63 14.04 -5.55
N ASP A 60 4.69 15.35 -5.36
CA ASP A 60 5.76 16.02 -4.64
C ASP A 60 5.45 16.01 -3.13
N PRO A 61 6.32 15.43 -2.28
CA PRO A 61 6.23 15.65 -0.85
C PRO A 61 6.55 17.13 -0.58
N GLY A 62 5.56 17.91 -0.13
CA GLY A 62 5.71 19.35 0.04
C GLY A 62 6.86 19.77 0.99
N PRO A 63 7.10 21.08 1.20
CA PRO A 63 8.29 21.64 1.87
C PRO A 63 8.46 21.30 3.38
N GLY A 64 7.77 20.29 3.90
CA GLY A 64 7.91 19.80 5.26
C GLY A 64 9.26 19.11 5.51
N ILE A 65 9.97 19.55 6.54
CA ILE A 65 11.39 19.26 6.83
C ILE A 65 11.74 17.75 6.96
N PHE A 66 10.77 16.85 7.14
CA PHE A 66 11.01 15.39 7.19
C PHE A 66 9.80 14.55 6.73
N GLY A 67 8.97 15.06 5.80
CA GLY A 67 7.73 14.35 5.40
C GLY A 67 6.59 14.39 6.42
N TYR A 68 6.76 15.09 7.55
CA TYR A 68 5.74 15.31 8.58
C TYR A 68 4.79 16.48 8.27
N GLY A 69 4.92 17.10 7.09
CA GLY A 69 4.08 18.23 6.69
C GLY A 69 2.65 17.86 6.32
N GLY A 70 2.34 16.56 6.20
CA GLY A 70 1.02 16.03 5.90
C GLY A 70 0.52 16.30 4.48
N GLU A 71 0.92 17.43 3.88
CA GLU A 71 0.52 17.86 2.55
C GLU A 71 1.31 17.16 1.43
N VAL A 72 0.58 16.66 0.46
CA VAL A 72 1.08 16.01 -0.75
C VAL A 72 0.55 16.77 -1.95
N ARG A 73 1.42 17.07 -2.93
CA ARG A 73 1.08 17.91 -4.09
C ARG A 73 1.17 17.14 -5.39
N TRP A 74 0.20 17.33 -6.29
CA TRP A 74 0.21 16.82 -7.65
C TRP A 74 0.26 17.99 -8.63
N HIS A 75 1.41 18.19 -9.24
CA HIS A 75 1.63 19.29 -10.19
C HIS A 75 1.04 18.97 -11.56
N CYS A 76 0.56 20.00 -12.26
CA CYS A 76 0.17 19.85 -13.66
C CYS A 76 1.37 19.39 -14.51
N ARG A 77 1.14 18.40 -15.40
CA ARG A 77 2.18 17.82 -16.27
C ARG A 77 2.77 18.83 -17.27
N HIS A 78 2.03 19.90 -17.57
CA HIS A 78 2.49 21.01 -18.42
C HIS A 78 3.30 22.07 -17.65
N TRP A 79 3.51 21.90 -16.34
CA TRP A 79 4.26 22.84 -15.50
C TRP A 79 3.74 24.29 -15.55
N CYS A 80 2.42 24.48 -15.72
CA CYS A 80 1.78 25.79 -15.79
C CYS A 80 1.64 26.52 -14.43
N GLY A 81 2.28 26.00 -13.38
CA GLY A 81 2.24 26.55 -12.02
C GLY A 81 1.09 26.05 -11.14
N TRP A 82 0.10 25.34 -11.70
CA TRP A 82 -0.99 24.75 -10.93
C TRP A 82 -0.59 23.42 -10.25
N TYR A 83 -1.16 23.17 -9.07
CA TYR A 83 -1.09 21.89 -8.37
C TYR A 83 -2.36 21.62 -7.55
N HIS A 84 -2.70 20.34 -7.39
CA HIS A 84 -3.66 19.88 -6.40
C HIS A 84 -2.93 19.49 -5.11
N ALA A 85 -3.43 19.89 -3.95
CA ALA A 85 -2.85 19.55 -2.66
C ALA A 85 -3.87 18.81 -1.79
N GLU A 86 -3.44 17.70 -1.20
CA GLU A 86 -4.23 16.97 -0.20
C GLU A 86 -3.43 16.84 1.07
N ARG A 87 -4.14 16.71 2.20
CA ARG A 87 -3.56 16.42 3.52
C ARG A 87 -3.97 15.03 4.02
N PRO A 88 -3.34 13.95 3.52
CA PRO A 88 -3.54 12.58 3.97
C PRO A 88 -3.61 12.35 5.49
N ASP A 89 -2.92 13.19 6.28
CA ASP A 89 -2.89 13.14 7.74
C ASP A 89 -4.23 13.54 8.38
N LEU A 90 -5.07 14.28 7.68
CA LEU A 90 -6.39 14.72 8.14
C LEU A 90 -7.53 13.79 7.72
N ASP A 91 -7.25 12.78 6.88
CA ASP A 91 -8.25 11.80 6.45
C ASP A 91 -8.74 11.00 7.66
N VAL A 92 -10.05 11.03 7.93
CA VAL A 92 -10.65 10.20 8.99
C VAL A 92 -10.47 8.74 8.64
N ILE A 93 -9.73 8.02 9.48
CA ILE A 93 -9.58 6.57 9.37
C ILE A 93 -10.87 5.95 9.91
N GLY A 94 -11.68 5.39 9.02
CA GLY A 94 -12.91 4.69 9.40
C GLY A 94 -12.64 3.46 10.28
N PRO A 95 -13.69 2.77 10.75
CA PRO A 95 -13.52 1.52 11.48
C PRO A 95 -12.97 0.42 10.56
N VAL A 96 -12.12 -0.45 11.11
CA VAL A 96 -11.74 -1.72 10.49
C VAL A 96 -12.76 -2.77 10.92
N VAL A 97 -13.44 -3.39 9.97
CA VAL A 97 -14.43 -4.45 10.25
C VAL A 97 -13.75 -5.80 10.07
N ILE A 98 -13.77 -6.61 11.13
CA ILE A 98 -13.17 -7.95 11.19
C ILE A 98 -14.27 -8.93 11.63
N PRO A 99 -14.39 -10.12 11.02
CA PRO A 99 -15.31 -11.16 11.50
C PRO A 99 -15.01 -11.55 12.95
N ALA A 100 -16.05 -11.86 13.73
CA ALA A 100 -15.88 -12.23 15.14
C ALA A 100 -15.14 -13.57 15.32
N ASP A 101 -15.19 -14.43 14.31
CA ASP A 101 -14.51 -15.71 14.19
C ASP A 101 -13.22 -15.63 13.33
N GLY A 102 -12.79 -14.43 12.95
CA GLY A 102 -11.65 -14.19 12.07
C GLY A 102 -10.29 -14.46 12.74
N GLY A 103 -9.36 -15.03 11.98
CA GLY A 103 -7.99 -15.28 12.39
C GLY A 103 -7.03 -14.12 12.08
N PRO A 104 -5.72 -14.27 12.35
CA PRO A 104 -4.71 -13.23 12.05
C PRO A 104 -4.68 -12.78 10.58
N ASP A 105 -4.95 -13.69 9.64
CA ASP A 105 -4.99 -13.37 8.22
C ASP A 105 -6.16 -12.43 7.86
N ASP A 106 -7.30 -12.57 8.56
CA ASP A 106 -8.46 -11.70 8.38
C ASP A 106 -8.18 -10.27 8.84
N VAL A 107 -7.37 -10.11 9.89
CA VAL A 107 -6.90 -8.80 10.36
C VAL A 107 -6.07 -8.12 9.27
N SER A 108 -5.07 -8.82 8.74
CA SER A 108 -4.21 -8.32 7.66
C SER A 108 -5.00 -7.98 6.40
N ALA A 109 -5.97 -8.83 6.04
CA ALA A 109 -6.86 -8.60 4.92
C ALA A 109 -7.77 -7.38 5.15
N ALA A 110 -8.31 -7.20 6.36
CA ALA A 110 -9.17 -6.07 6.71
C ALA A 110 -8.42 -4.73 6.68
N ILE A 111 -7.22 -4.68 7.25
CA ILE A 111 -6.33 -3.51 7.19
C ILE A 111 -6.00 -3.18 5.73
N THR A 112 -5.60 -4.17 4.95
CA THR A 112 -5.27 -3.99 3.52
C THR A 112 -6.47 -3.47 2.74
N ARG A 113 -7.67 -4.03 2.97
CA ARG A 113 -8.91 -3.60 2.31
C ARG A 113 -9.23 -2.14 2.63
N GLN A 114 -9.12 -1.74 3.89
CA GLN A 114 -9.33 -0.35 4.30
C GLN A 114 -8.29 0.58 3.67
N ALA A 115 -7.01 0.22 3.71
CA ALA A 115 -5.94 1.00 3.12
C ALA A 115 -6.15 1.21 1.61
N LYS A 116 -6.50 0.14 0.88
CA LYS A 116 -6.85 0.20 -0.55
C LYS A 116 -8.05 1.09 -0.81
N GLY A 117 -9.11 0.99 0.00
CA GLY A 117 -10.29 1.84 -0.11
C GLY A 117 -9.95 3.34 0.05
N ARG A 118 -9.15 3.69 1.07
CA ARG A 118 -8.69 5.07 1.26
C ARG A 118 -7.80 5.56 0.13
N HIS A 119 -6.89 4.70 -0.33
CA HIS A 119 -6.01 5.01 -1.46
C HIS A 119 -6.83 5.30 -2.72
N GLN A 120 -7.79 4.45 -3.06
CA GLN A 120 -8.66 4.63 -4.22
C GLN A 120 -9.48 5.92 -4.12
N ALA A 121 -10.11 6.17 -2.97
CA ALA A 121 -10.89 7.38 -2.77
C ALA A 121 -10.06 8.66 -2.93
N ARG A 122 -8.79 8.65 -2.49
CA ARG A 122 -7.87 9.77 -2.73
C ARG A 122 -7.48 9.87 -4.20
N HIS A 123 -7.11 8.75 -4.82
CA HIS A 123 -6.76 8.69 -6.23
C HIS A 123 -7.87 9.30 -7.10
N ASP A 124 -9.13 8.95 -6.83
CA ASP A 124 -10.28 9.45 -7.57
C ASP A 124 -10.45 10.97 -7.43
N ARG A 125 -10.26 11.52 -6.22
CA ARG A 125 -10.31 12.99 -6.00
C ARG A 125 -9.20 13.71 -6.74
N VAL A 126 -7.97 13.20 -6.64
CA VAL A 126 -6.81 13.79 -7.32
C VAL A 126 -7.01 13.74 -8.83
N LEU A 127 -7.46 12.59 -9.36
CA LEU A 127 -7.75 12.43 -10.78
C LEU A 127 -8.82 13.39 -11.25
N ALA A 128 -9.93 13.50 -10.52
CA ALA A 128 -10.99 14.45 -10.85
C ALA A 128 -10.48 15.90 -10.90
N ALA A 129 -9.71 16.34 -9.89
CA ALA A 129 -9.15 17.69 -9.85
C ALA A 129 -8.15 17.96 -10.99
N VAL A 130 -7.30 16.98 -11.31
CA VAL A 130 -6.33 17.10 -12.42
C VAL A 130 -7.05 17.11 -13.76
N THR A 131 -8.05 16.24 -13.97
CA THR A 131 -8.86 16.22 -15.19
C THR A 131 -9.60 17.54 -15.38
N GLU A 132 -10.26 18.05 -14.33
CA GLU A 132 -10.95 19.34 -14.38
C GLU A 132 -10.00 20.49 -14.74
N HIS A 133 -8.83 20.56 -14.10
CA HIS A 133 -7.82 21.56 -14.46
C HIS A 133 -7.36 21.43 -15.91
N TYR A 134 -7.16 20.19 -16.39
CA TYR A 134 -6.74 19.94 -17.76
C TYR A 134 -7.78 20.41 -18.78
N GLU A 135 -9.05 20.09 -18.53
CA GLU A 135 -10.19 20.52 -19.33
C GLU A 135 -10.39 22.02 -19.30
N GLN A 136 -9.97 22.75 -18.27
CA GLN A 136 -10.14 24.21 -18.20
C GLN A 136 -8.98 24.96 -18.86
N GLU A 137 -7.74 24.48 -18.68
CA GLU A 137 -6.53 25.27 -18.95
C GLU A 137 -5.69 24.73 -20.12
N HIS A 138 -5.94 23.50 -20.59
CA HIS A 138 -5.10 22.81 -21.58
C HIS A 138 -5.85 22.28 -22.82
N GLN A 139 -7.10 22.70 -23.07
CA GLN A 139 -7.91 22.26 -24.23
C GLN A 139 -7.23 22.50 -25.59
N GLU A 140 -6.44 23.57 -25.71
CA GLU A 140 -5.76 23.91 -26.97
C GLU A 140 -4.59 22.95 -27.28
N ALA A 141 -4.02 22.27 -26.27
CA ALA A 141 -2.91 21.34 -26.45
C ALA A 141 -3.36 20.01 -27.10
N GLU A 142 -4.56 19.52 -26.79
CA GLU A 142 -5.11 18.31 -27.41
C GLU A 142 -5.41 18.52 -28.89
N SER A 143 -5.94 19.69 -29.23
CA SER A 143 -6.29 20.10 -30.60
C SER A 143 -5.07 20.12 -31.54
N ALA A 144 -3.91 20.51 -31.04
CA ALA A 144 -2.65 20.54 -31.80
C ALA A 144 -2.04 19.15 -32.01
N SER A 145 -2.26 18.20 -31.09
CA SER A 145 -1.73 16.84 -31.19
C SER A 145 -2.42 15.98 -32.27
N HIS A 146 -3.66 16.33 -32.63
CA HIS A 146 -4.48 15.60 -33.61
C HIS A 146 -4.49 16.20 -35.02
N SER A 147 -3.96 17.42 -35.20
CA SER A 147 -3.96 18.13 -36.48
C SER A 147 -2.65 17.97 -37.28
N GLY A 148 -1.71 17.17 -36.78
CA GLY A 148 -0.42 16.89 -37.41
C GLY A 148 -0.30 15.54 -38.13
N ARG A 149 -1.36 15.04 -38.76
CA ARG A 149 -1.32 13.84 -39.63
C ARG A 149 -1.74 14.14 -41.05
#